data_AF-A0A1W9HT25-F1
#
_entry.id   AF-A0A1W9HT25-F1
#
_cell.length_a   1.000
_cell.length_b   1.000
_cell.length_c   1.000
_cell.angle_alpha   90.00
_cell.angle_beta   90.00
_cell.angle_gamma   90.00
#
_symmetry.space_group_name_H-M   'P 1'
#
loop_
_entity.id
_entity.type
_entity.pdbx_description
1 polymer ?
#
loop_
_entity_poly.entity_id
_entity_poly.type
_entity_poly.pdbx_seq_one_letter_code
_entity_poly.pdbx_strand_id
1 'polypeptide(L)'
;MAKELFQLVEVADSGRYRLVPETAFDALLVHTPESSLIRLALKDEPTLGHLIRIFRVAHKLNQPKLGDKIGLKKRAVVNIEKDKTVPQPESLKALYELFGQGFQIHAEQLILKKKSPTK
;
A
#
# COMPACT_ATOMS: atom_id res chain seq x y z
N MET A 1 -8.69 -36.76 -10.90
CA MET A 1 -9.70 -35.70 -10.96
C MET A 1 -9.22 -34.55 -10.11
N ALA A 2 -8.98 -33.37 -10.70
CA ALA A 2 -8.57 -32.20 -9.93
C ALA A 2 -9.78 -31.72 -9.11
N LYS A 3 -9.64 -31.62 -7.79
CA LYS A 3 -10.63 -30.96 -6.94
C LYS A 3 -10.43 -29.47 -7.12
N GLU A 4 -11.41 -28.79 -7.69
CA GLU A 4 -11.41 -27.33 -7.78
C GLU A 4 -11.63 -26.77 -6.37
N LEU A 5 -10.69 -25.95 -5.88
CA LEU A 5 -10.73 -25.32 -4.57
C LEU A 5 -11.52 -24.01 -4.69
N PHE A 6 -12.38 -23.73 -3.71
CA PHE A 6 -13.26 -22.56 -3.68
C PHE A 6 -12.98 -21.72 -2.44
N GLN A 7 -12.99 -20.40 -2.60
CA GLN A 7 -12.83 -19.44 -1.51
C GLN A 7 -14.08 -18.56 -1.35
N LEU A 8 -14.35 -18.17 -0.09
CA LEU A 8 -15.48 -17.32 0.28
C LEU A 8 -15.07 -15.84 0.21
N VAL A 9 -15.72 -15.04 -0.63
CA VAL A 9 -15.39 -13.62 -0.83
C VAL A 9 -16.63 -12.75 -0.57
N GLU A 10 -16.48 -11.65 0.17
CA GLU A 10 -17.55 -10.67 0.43
C GLU A 10 -17.77 -9.76 -0.79
N VAL A 11 -19.03 -9.56 -1.17
CA VAL A 11 -19.41 -8.73 -2.32
C VAL A 11 -19.69 -7.30 -1.86
N ALA A 12 -18.78 -6.38 -2.21
CA ALA A 12 -18.98 -4.93 -2.18
C ALA A 12 -19.67 -4.39 -0.91
N ASP A 13 -19.16 -4.76 0.28
CA ASP A 13 -19.62 -4.31 1.60
C ASP A 13 -21.11 -4.56 1.89
N SER A 14 -21.74 -5.50 1.17
CA SER A 14 -23.15 -5.85 1.34
C SER A 14 -23.42 -6.86 2.46
N GLY A 15 -22.38 -7.37 3.13
CA GLY A 15 -22.48 -8.48 4.07
C GLY A 15 -22.82 -9.83 3.43
N ARG A 16 -22.82 -9.91 2.10
CA ARG A 16 -23.11 -11.13 1.34
C ARG A 16 -21.83 -11.75 0.82
N TYR A 17 -21.66 -13.05 1.06
CA TYR A 17 -20.50 -13.82 0.64
C TYR A 17 -20.83 -14.72 -0.56
N ARG A 18 -19.88 -14.86 -1.49
CA ARG A 18 -19.99 -15.76 -2.64
C ARG A 18 -18.78 -16.69 -2.69
N LEU A 19 -19.02 -17.94 -3.07
CA LEU A 19 -17.98 -18.92 -3.38
C LEU A 19 -17.41 -18.65 -4.77
N VAL A 20 -16.10 -18.49 -4.85
CA VAL A 20 -15.36 -18.22 -6.09
C VAL A 20 -14.30 -19.31 -6.28
N PRO A 21 -14.17 -19.91 -7.48
CA PRO A 21 -13.08 -20.84 -7.78
C PRO A 21 -11.73 -20.15 -7.63
N GLU A 22 -10.72 -20.85 -7.10
CA GLU A 22 -9.38 -20.29 -6.86
C GLU A 22 -8.75 -19.74 -8.15
N THR A 23 -9.02 -20.37 -9.29
CA THR A 23 -8.57 -19.93 -10.63
C THR A 23 -9.19 -18.60 -11.08
N ALA A 24 -10.37 -18.25 -10.56
CA ALA A 24 -11.05 -16.98 -10.84
C ALA A 24 -10.59 -15.85 -9.89
N PHE A 25 -9.90 -16.19 -8.79
CA PHE A 25 -9.29 -15.21 -7.88
C PHE A 25 -8.15 -14.45 -8.57
N ASP A 26 -7.33 -15.14 -9.36
CA ASP A 26 -6.24 -14.56 -10.15
C ASP A 26 -6.76 -13.62 -11.27
N ALA A 27 -7.97 -13.86 -11.80
CA ALA A 27 -8.61 -12.94 -12.74
C ALA A 27 -9.25 -11.73 -12.06
N LEU A 28 -9.72 -11.88 -10.80
CA LEU A 28 -10.20 -10.76 -9.98
C LEU A 28 -9.05 -9.85 -9.49
N LEU A 29 -7.81 -10.33 -9.52
CA LEU A 29 -6.60 -9.56 -9.22
C LEU A 29 -6.27 -8.46 -10.25
N VAL A 30 -7.01 -8.38 -11.37
CA VAL A 30 -6.94 -7.22 -12.28
C VAL A 30 -7.76 -6.03 -11.73
N HIS A 31 -8.63 -6.27 -10.75
CA HIS A 31 -9.35 -5.26 -9.96
C HIS A 31 -9.27 -5.63 -8.47
N THR A 32 -8.08 -5.54 -7.88
CA THR A 32 -7.78 -6.09 -6.55
C THR A 32 -8.64 -5.51 -5.41
N PRO A 33 -9.08 -6.35 -4.45
CA PRO A 33 -9.63 -5.93 -3.15
C PRO A 33 -8.63 -5.13 -2.29
N GLU A 34 -7.33 -5.20 -2.60
CA GLU A 34 -6.30 -4.32 -2.01
C GLU A 34 -6.64 -2.83 -2.23
N SER A 35 -7.31 -2.51 -3.33
CA SER A 35 -7.80 -1.15 -3.63
C SER A 35 -8.84 -0.67 -2.63
N SER A 36 -9.70 -1.56 -2.12
CA SER A 36 -10.77 -1.23 -1.18
C SER A 36 -10.23 -0.97 0.22
N LEU A 37 -9.26 -1.78 0.67
CA LEU A 37 -8.57 -1.60 1.95
C LEU A 37 -7.65 -0.38 1.94
N ILE A 38 -6.94 -0.14 0.83
CA ILE A 38 -6.18 1.10 0.63
C ILE A 38 -7.16 2.30 0.65
N ARG A 39 -8.25 2.28 -0.12
CA ARG A 39 -9.25 3.37 -0.13
C ARG A 39 -9.86 3.65 1.25
N LEU A 40 -10.16 2.62 2.03
CA LEU A 40 -10.72 2.78 3.38
C LEU A 40 -9.67 3.33 4.37
N ALA A 41 -8.40 2.94 4.25
CA ALA A 41 -7.30 3.48 5.03
C ALA A 41 -6.90 4.92 4.62
N LEU A 42 -7.22 5.34 3.40
CA LEU A 42 -7.02 6.71 2.90
C LEU A 42 -8.19 7.66 3.27
N LYS A 43 -9.15 7.25 4.12
CA LYS A 43 -10.29 8.09 4.54
C LYS A 43 -9.87 9.34 5.33
N ASP A 44 -8.76 9.27 6.05
CA ASP A 44 -8.10 10.43 6.66
C ASP A 44 -7.00 10.93 5.71
N GLU A 45 -6.76 12.24 5.60
CA GLU A 45 -5.70 12.79 4.73
C GLU A 45 -4.36 12.09 5.01
N PRO A 46 -3.95 11.13 4.16
CA PRO A 46 -2.90 10.22 4.54
C PRO A 46 -1.59 10.95 4.33
N THR A 47 -0.77 11.04 5.37
CA THR A 47 0.58 11.57 5.22
C THR A 47 1.44 10.63 4.38
N LEU A 48 2.56 11.13 3.86
CA LEU A 48 3.50 10.28 3.13
C LEU A 48 4.02 9.13 4.01
N GLY A 49 4.25 9.38 5.31
CA GLY A 49 4.61 8.34 6.27
C GLY A 49 3.53 7.28 6.44
N HIS A 50 2.27 7.70 6.51
CA HIS A 50 1.13 6.79 6.59
C HIS A 50 0.99 5.93 5.33
N LEU A 51 1.15 6.54 4.15
CA LEU A 51 1.13 5.83 2.87
C LEU A 51 2.22 4.75 2.79
N ILE A 52 3.46 5.09 3.18
CA ILE A 52 4.58 4.14 3.22
C ILE A 52 4.27 2.97 4.16
N ARG A 53 3.64 3.24 5.32
CA ARG A 53 3.22 2.19 6.25
C ARG A 53 2.17 1.27 5.64
N ILE A 54 1.16 1.80 4.95
CA ILE A 54 0.12 1.00 4.27
C ILE A 54 0.76 0.05 3.27
N PHE A 55 1.58 0.58 2.36
CA PHE A 55 2.27 -0.24 1.34
C PHE A 55 3.21 -1.26 1.99
N ARG A 56 3.96 -0.88 3.03
CA ARG A 56 4.81 -1.84 3.76
C ARG A 56 4.01 -3.02 4.29
N VAL A 57 2.86 -2.76 4.92
CA VAL A 57 2.00 -3.81 5.50
C VAL A 57 1.36 -4.66 4.41
N ALA A 58 0.89 -4.05 3.31
CA ALA A 58 0.34 -4.77 2.16
C ALA A 58 1.37 -5.76 1.57
N HIS A 59 2.63 -5.35 1.47
CA HIS A 59 3.74 -6.20 1.03
C HIS A 59 4.26 -7.17 2.11
N LYS A 60 3.57 -7.30 3.26
CA LYS A 60 3.95 -8.19 4.38
C LYS A 60 5.36 -7.95 4.92
N LEU A 61 5.85 -6.71 4.84
CA LEU A 61 7.16 -6.31 5.32
C LEU A 61 7.07 -5.77 6.75
N ASN A 62 8.03 -6.12 7.59
CA ASN A 62 8.27 -5.41 8.84
C ASN A 62 9.26 -4.25 8.60
N GLN A 63 9.36 -3.31 9.54
CA GLN A 63 10.19 -2.10 9.38
C GLN A 63 11.69 -2.40 9.13
N PRO A 64 12.31 -3.40 9.80
CA PRO A 64 13.66 -3.85 9.44
C PRO A 64 13.78 -4.29 7.97
N LYS A 65 12.91 -5.21 7.51
CA LYS A 65 12.94 -5.74 6.15
C LYS A 65 12.71 -4.66 5.08
N LEU A 66 11.84 -3.68 5.36
CA LEU A 66 11.70 -2.52 4.48
C LEU A 66 13.02 -1.75 4.41
N GLY A 67 13.61 -1.46 5.58
CA GLY A 67 14.90 -0.79 5.67
C GLY A 67 15.99 -1.47 4.86
N ASP A 68 16.13 -2.80 5.00
CA ASP A 68 17.10 -3.59 4.25
C ASP A 68 16.89 -3.47 2.72
N LYS A 69 15.63 -3.42 2.26
CA LYS A 69 15.27 -3.29 0.85
C LYS A 69 15.56 -1.91 0.25
N ILE A 70 15.48 -0.84 1.06
CA ILE A 70 15.64 0.55 0.58
C ILE A 70 16.91 1.23 1.10
N GLY A 71 17.84 0.46 1.70
CA GLY A 71 19.11 0.96 2.21
C GLY A 71 19.01 1.83 3.47
N LEU A 72 17.97 1.66 4.30
CA LEU A 72 17.74 2.43 5.52
C LEU A 72 17.81 1.57 6.78
N LYS A 73 18.26 2.16 7.89
CA LYS A 73 18.16 1.53 9.21
C LYS A 73 16.68 1.50 9.67
N LYS A 74 16.28 0.47 10.41
CA LYS A 74 14.94 0.36 11.05
C LYS A 74 14.45 1.67 11.68
N ARG A 75 15.31 2.38 12.43
CA ARG A 75 14.96 3.63 13.11
C ARG A 75 14.59 4.75 12.13
N ALA A 76 15.25 4.82 10.97
CA ALA A 76 14.91 5.79 9.93
C ALA A 76 13.52 5.48 9.34
N VAL A 77 13.23 4.21 9.05
CA VAL A 77 11.90 3.77 8.59
C VAL A 77 10.80 4.14 9.60
N VAL A 78 11.02 3.90 10.90
CA VAL A 78 10.07 4.29 11.95
C VAL A 78 9.81 5.80 11.96
N ASN A 79 10.86 6.62 11.82
CA ASN A 79 10.72 8.07 11.82
C ASN A 79 9.98 8.58 10.58
N ILE A 80 10.23 7.96 9.42
CA ILE A 80 9.51 8.24 8.17
C ILE A 80 8.03 7.90 8.31
N GLU A 81 7.69 6.70 8.79
CA GLU A 81 6.29 6.27 8.96
C GLU A 81 5.50 7.09 10.00
N LYS A 82 6.21 7.80 10.88
CA LYS A 82 5.63 8.71 11.88
C LYS A 82 5.70 10.18 11.46
N ASP A 83 6.06 10.46 10.21
CA ASP A 83 6.23 11.80 9.65
C ASP A 83 7.22 12.70 10.41
N LYS A 84 8.11 12.11 11.20
CA LYS A 84 9.17 12.84 11.93
C LYS A 84 10.30 13.28 11.00
N THR A 85 10.47 12.58 9.89
CA THR A 85 11.48 12.87 8.86
C THR A 85 10.92 12.53 7.49
N VAL A 86 11.21 13.37 6.51
CA VAL A 86 10.85 13.12 5.11
C VAL A 86 11.87 12.16 4.49
N PRO A 87 11.45 11.17 3.65
CA PRO A 87 12.39 10.38 2.88
C PRO A 87 13.24 11.26 1.96
N GLN A 88 14.54 10.99 1.91
CA GLN A 88 15.41 11.65 0.94
C GLN A 88 15.08 11.17 -0.48
N PRO A 89 15.43 11.93 -1.53
CA PRO A 89 15.14 11.58 -2.92
C PRO A 89 15.57 10.16 -3.30
N GLU A 90 16.73 9.70 -2.81
CA GLU A 90 17.26 8.36 -3.07
C GLU A 90 16.38 7.28 -2.42
N SER A 91 15.95 7.49 -1.17
CA SER A 91 15.04 6.58 -0.48
C SER A 91 13.65 6.57 -1.12
N LEU A 92 13.19 7.73 -1.61
CA LEU A 92 11.92 7.85 -2.30
C LEU A 92 11.94 7.09 -3.63
N LYS A 93 13.05 7.19 -4.38
CA LYS A 93 13.27 6.39 -5.59
C LYS A 93 13.25 4.89 -5.28
N ALA A 94 13.94 4.45 -4.24
CA ALA A 94 13.93 3.04 -3.82
C ALA A 94 12.53 2.56 -3.41
N LEU A 95 11.71 3.43 -2.80
CA LEU A 95 10.30 3.12 -2.51
C LEU A 95 9.46 3.01 -3.79
N TYR A 96 9.70 3.86 -4.79
CA TYR A 96 9.03 3.78 -6.10
C TYR A 96 9.36 2.49 -6.84
N GLU A 97 10.63 2.09 -6.82
CA GLU A 97 11.07 0.83 -7.42
C GLU A 97 10.50 -0.39 -6.68
N LEU A 98 10.38 -0.33 -5.35
CA LEU A 98 9.88 -1.43 -4.54
C LEU A 98 8.34 -1.60 -4.63
N PHE A 99 7.58 -0.51 -4.61
CA PHE A 99 6.11 -0.53 -4.54
C PHE A 99 5.42 -0.26 -5.89
N GLY A 100 6.17 0.20 -6.89
CA GLY A 100 5.66 0.42 -8.23
C GLY A 100 4.78 1.67 -8.38
N GLN A 101 4.11 1.73 -9.53
CA GLN A 101 3.40 2.92 -10.01
C GLN A 101 2.24 3.35 -9.10
N GLY A 102 1.56 2.40 -8.45
CA GLY A 102 0.46 2.70 -7.53
C GLY A 102 0.90 3.56 -6.35
N PHE A 103 2.06 3.26 -5.75
CA PHE A 103 2.62 4.08 -4.67
C PHE A 103 3.06 5.46 -5.18
N GLN A 104 3.72 5.52 -6.34
CA GLN A 104 4.24 6.76 -6.91
C GLN A 104 3.13 7.81 -7.12
N ILE A 105 2.00 7.42 -7.72
CA ILE A 105 0.88 8.32 -7.99
C ILE A 105 0.36 8.95 -6.69
N HIS A 106 0.16 8.14 -5.65
CA HIS A 106 -0.34 8.62 -4.36
C HIS A 106 0.71 9.47 -3.61
N ALA A 107 1.99 9.09 -3.65
CA ALA A 107 3.06 9.85 -3.02
C ALA A 107 3.21 11.25 -3.65
N GLU A 108 3.17 11.33 -4.98
CA GLU A 108 3.27 12.61 -5.71
C GLU A 108 2.08 13.53 -5.41
N GLN A 109 0.85 13.01 -5.35
CA GLN A 109 -0.33 13.79 -4.95
C GLN A 109 -0.16 14.42 -3.56
N LEU A 110 0.40 13.69 -2.61
CA LEU A 110 0.65 14.18 -1.24
C LEU A 110 1.79 15.20 -1.19
N ILE A 111 2.84 15.01 -1.99
CA ILE A 111 3.96 15.95 -2.08
C ILE A 111 3.52 17.28 -2.73
N LEU A 112 2.69 17.22 -3.78
CA LEU A 112 2.16 18.40 -4.47
C LEU A 112 1.18 19.19 -3.60
N LYS A 113 0.29 18.52 -2.85
CA LYS A 113 -0.61 19.19 -1.89
C LYS A 113 0.15 20.02 -0.85
N LYS A 114 1.29 19.54 -0.34
CA LYS A 114 2.14 20.31 0.60
C LYS A 114 2.83 21.52 -0.02
N LYS A 115 3.05 21.52 -1.34
CA LYS A 115 3.67 22.65 -2.07
C LYS A 115 2.69 23.77 -2.42
N SER A 116 1.39 23.54 -2.28
CA SER A 116 0.34 24.53 -2.47
C SER A 116 -0.21 24.97 -1.12
N PRO A 117 0.48 25.81 -0.33
CA PRO A 117 -0.18 26.50 0.77
C PRO A 117 -1.20 27.44 0.14
N THR A 118 -2.47 27.21 0.42
CA THR A 118 -3.56 28.15 0.17
C THR A 118 -3.15 29.49 0.77
N LYS A 119 -3.08 30.52 -0.08
CA LYS A 119 -2.96 31.92 0.34
C LYS A 119 -4.17 32.34 1.17
#